data_AF-A0A2P5GQV2-F1
#
_entry.id   AF-A0A2P5GQV2-F1
#
_cell.length_a   1.000
_cell.length_b   1.000
_cell.length_c   1.000
_cell.angle_alpha   90.00
_cell.angle_beta   90.00
_cell.angle_gamma   90.00
#
_symmetry.space_group_name_H-M   'P 1'
#
loop_
_entity.id
_entity.type
_entity.pdbx_description
1 polymer ?
#
loop_
_entity_poly.entity_id
_entity_poly.type
_entity_poly.pdbx_seq_one_letter_code
_entity_poly.pdbx_strand_id
1 'polypeptide(L)'
;MNFEKLNKLNFEAKNNENHHVCWDVDHTPTAPRLCYTNISEKEISILDPLLERAVYQTVLDYLNEEALCNADPDMFPCRSRLTGNYYIAEKCCVKQENRFHGSVLTHFTELFTGGVIVAPIEQDYLALEIYFSFQNGEVEITGIDSASI
;
A
#
# COMPACT_ATOMS: atom_id res chain seq x y z
N MET A 1 4.29 -18.50 2.65
CA MET A 1 3.62 -18.20 3.93
C MET A 1 2.20 -17.79 3.62
N ASN A 2 1.15 -18.40 4.16
CA ASN A 2 -0.21 -17.91 3.90
C ASN A 2 -0.52 -16.77 4.89
N PHE A 3 -0.98 -15.61 4.42
CA PHE A 3 -1.32 -14.45 5.24
C PHE A 3 -2.76 -14.54 5.72
N GLU A 4 -2.97 -14.74 7.02
CA GLU A 4 -4.30 -14.63 7.63
C GLU A 4 -4.68 -13.17 7.95
N LYS A 5 -3.68 -12.32 8.18
CA LYS A 5 -3.84 -10.89 8.47
C LYS A 5 -2.55 -10.13 8.15
N LEU A 6 -2.69 -8.83 7.93
CA LEU A 6 -1.57 -7.91 7.75
C LEU A 6 -1.51 -6.91 8.89
N ASN A 7 -0.31 -6.44 9.22
CA ASN A 7 -0.09 -5.40 10.21
C ASN A 7 0.10 -4.05 9.49
N LYS A 8 -0.90 -3.17 9.59
CA LYS A 8 -0.83 -1.82 9.02
C LYS A 8 0.02 -0.93 9.91
N LEU A 9 1.14 -0.45 9.38
CA LEU A 9 1.96 0.57 10.03
C LEU A 9 1.34 1.95 9.77
N ASN A 10 1.38 2.81 10.79
CA ASN A 10 0.88 4.18 10.71
C ASN A 10 2.00 5.13 11.09
N PHE A 11 2.12 6.22 10.33
CA PHE A 11 3.15 7.24 10.55
C PHE A 11 2.51 8.57 10.88
N GLU A 12 2.96 9.19 11.97
CA GLU A 12 2.40 10.44 12.47
C GLU A 12 3.16 11.68 11.98
N ALA A 13 4.42 11.52 11.57
CA ALA A 13 5.25 12.62 11.11
C ALA A 13 4.69 13.22 9.80
N LYS A 14 4.41 14.53 9.77
CA LYS A 14 3.80 15.15 8.59
C LYS A 14 4.70 15.06 7.35
N ASN A 15 4.08 14.78 6.22
CA ASN A 15 4.74 14.79 4.92
C ASN A 15 4.68 16.20 4.31
N ASN A 16 5.67 17.04 4.64
CA ASN A 16 5.70 18.45 4.23
C ASN A 16 6.30 18.66 2.83
N GLU A 17 7.06 17.70 2.33
CA GLU A 17 7.77 17.80 1.04
C GLU A 17 7.00 17.13 -0.09
N ASN A 18 5.82 16.57 0.20
CA ASN A 18 4.97 15.90 -0.77
C ASN A 18 5.73 14.80 -1.53
N HIS A 19 6.67 14.14 -0.86
CA HIS A 19 7.35 12.94 -1.34
C HIS A 19 6.53 11.70 -0.98
N HIS A 20 6.87 10.54 -1.54
CA HIS A 20 6.27 9.28 -1.07
C HIS A 20 6.92 8.83 0.24
N VAL A 21 6.18 8.05 1.03
CA VAL A 21 6.71 7.42 2.23
C VAL A 21 7.55 6.22 1.80
N CYS A 22 8.77 6.12 2.34
CA CYS A 22 9.66 4.98 2.14
C CYS A 22 10.20 4.56 3.51
N TRP A 23 10.36 3.26 3.71
CA TRP A 23 11.05 2.74 4.87
C TRP A 23 12.56 2.75 4.61
N ASP A 24 13.17 3.92 4.85
CA ASP A 24 14.61 4.14 4.69
C ASP A 24 15.29 4.24 6.07
N VAL A 25 16.44 3.58 6.21
CA VAL A 25 17.24 3.64 7.45
C VAL A 25 17.80 5.03 7.74
N ASP A 26 17.99 5.84 6.69
CA ASP A 26 18.57 7.16 6.80
C ASP A 26 17.53 8.27 7.02
N HIS A 27 16.23 7.95 6.89
CA HIS A 27 15.13 8.92 6.98
C HIS A 27 13.95 8.39 7.80
N THR A 28 13.44 9.20 8.73
CA THR A 28 12.21 8.84 9.46
C THR A 28 11.02 8.79 8.50
N PRO A 29 10.28 7.66 8.42
CA PRO A 29 9.09 7.57 7.59
C PRO A 29 8.02 8.61 7.99
N THR A 30 7.40 9.22 6.99
CA THR A 30 6.34 10.23 7.19
C THR A 30 4.94 9.67 6.91
N ALA A 31 3.91 10.44 7.22
CA ALA A 31 2.52 10.14 6.92
C ALA A 31 2.30 9.99 5.40
N PRO A 32 1.25 9.27 4.97
CA PRO A 32 0.95 9.07 3.56
C PRO A 32 0.83 10.39 2.82
N ARG A 33 1.25 10.41 1.56
CA ARG A 33 0.94 11.51 0.66
C ARG A 33 -0.54 11.46 0.28
N LEU A 34 -1.25 12.58 0.40
CA LEU A 34 -2.68 12.68 0.08
C LEU A 34 -2.91 13.68 -1.05
N CYS A 35 -3.44 13.21 -2.18
CA CYS A 35 -3.68 14.03 -3.36
C CYS A 35 -5.17 13.96 -3.75
N TYR A 36 -5.95 14.93 -3.26
CA TYR A 36 -7.38 15.00 -3.52
C TYR A 36 -7.73 16.17 -4.42
N THR A 37 -8.46 15.89 -5.51
CA THR A 37 -8.87 16.91 -6.49
C THR A 37 -10.40 16.93 -6.62
N ASN A 38 -11.00 18.11 -6.43
CA ASN A 38 -12.45 18.33 -6.49
C ASN A 38 -13.29 17.51 -5.50
N ILE A 39 -12.69 17.12 -4.37
CA ILE A 39 -13.34 16.33 -3.32
C ILE A 39 -13.45 17.16 -2.04
N SER A 40 -14.61 17.15 -1.39
CA SER A 40 -14.81 17.78 -0.09
C SER A 40 -14.38 16.86 1.08
N GLU A 41 -14.04 17.45 2.23
CA GLU A 41 -13.70 16.70 3.45
C GLU A 41 -14.81 15.72 3.87
N LYS A 42 -16.08 16.10 3.69
CA LYS A 42 -17.23 15.23 3.97
C LYS A 42 -17.26 14.01 3.06
N GLU A 43 -16.87 14.15 1.81
CA GLU A 43 -16.79 13.03 0.87
C GLU A 43 -15.61 12.12 1.19
N ILE A 44 -14.46 12.69 1.59
CA ILE A 44 -13.31 11.93 2.06
C ILE A 44 -13.69 11.09 3.28
N SER A 45 -14.39 11.65 4.27
CA SER A 45 -14.75 10.91 5.49
C SER A 45 -15.73 9.75 5.25
N ILE A 46 -16.48 9.78 4.13
CA ILE A 46 -17.33 8.68 3.69
C ILE A 46 -16.52 7.65 2.88
N LEU A 47 -15.69 8.12 1.95
CA LEU A 47 -14.91 7.26 1.05
C LEU A 47 -13.82 6.49 1.79
N ASP A 48 -13.08 7.15 2.68
CA ASP A 48 -11.83 6.62 3.23
C ASP A 48 -12.03 5.28 3.98
N PRO A 49 -13.01 5.11 4.88
CA PRO A 49 -13.23 3.83 5.57
C PRO A 49 -13.67 2.69 4.62
N LEU A 50 -14.35 3.02 3.52
CA LEU A 50 -14.77 2.04 2.51
C LEU A 50 -13.57 1.61 1.67
N LEU A 51 -12.77 2.59 1.24
CA LEU A 51 -11.56 2.37 0.47
C LEU A 51 -10.52 1.59 1.26
N GLU A 52 -10.29 1.93 2.53
CA GLU A 52 -9.32 1.21 3.37
C GLU A 52 -9.67 -0.27 3.53
N ARG A 53 -10.96 -0.59 3.69
CA ARG A 53 -11.43 -1.98 3.75
C ARG A 53 -11.28 -2.70 2.41
N ALA A 54 -11.62 -2.04 1.30
CA ALA A 54 -11.49 -2.62 -0.03
C ALA A 54 -10.02 -2.90 -0.37
N VAL A 55 -9.13 -1.93 -0.10
CA VAL A 55 -7.67 -2.06 -0.27
C VAL A 55 -7.13 -3.19 0.60
N TYR A 56 -7.48 -3.24 1.88
CA TYR A 56 -7.00 -4.30 2.78
C TYR A 56 -7.35 -5.70 2.27
N GLN A 57 -8.60 -5.91 1.85
CA GLN A 57 -9.03 -7.21 1.32
C GLN A 57 -8.32 -7.54 0.00
N THR A 58 -8.22 -6.56 -0.90
CA THR A 58 -7.57 -6.72 -2.21
C THR A 58 -6.10 -7.11 -2.06
N VAL A 59 -5.39 -6.46 -1.14
CA VAL A 59 -4.00 -6.79 -0.83
C VAL A 59 -3.89 -8.21 -0.27
N LEU A 60 -4.72 -8.57 0.71
CA LEU A 60 -4.70 -9.92 1.27
C LEU A 60 -4.91 -10.99 0.20
N ASP A 61 -5.86 -10.76 -0.71
CA ASP A 61 -6.15 -11.68 -1.80
C ASP A 61 -4.94 -11.76 -2.76
N TYR A 62 -4.33 -10.63 -3.13
CA TYR A 62 -3.13 -10.58 -3.98
C TYR A 62 -1.98 -11.38 -3.35
N LEU A 63 -1.67 -11.13 -2.08
CA LEU A 63 -0.54 -11.76 -1.40
C LEU A 63 -0.71 -13.26 -1.19
N ASN A 64 -1.95 -13.75 -1.11
CA ASN A 64 -2.27 -15.16 -0.93
C ASN A 64 -2.47 -15.93 -2.23
N GLU A 65 -2.57 -15.25 -3.37
CA GLU A 65 -2.64 -15.87 -4.69
C GLU A 65 -1.23 -16.28 -5.16
N GLU A 66 -1.02 -17.57 -5.41
CA GLU A 66 0.30 -18.13 -5.75
C GLU A 66 0.77 -17.67 -7.13
N ALA A 67 -0.16 -17.42 -8.06
CA ALA A 67 0.16 -16.90 -9.37
C ALA A 67 0.65 -15.43 -9.36
N LEU A 68 0.33 -14.68 -8.29
CA LEU A 68 0.66 -13.25 -8.17
C LEU A 68 1.84 -13.03 -7.21
N CYS A 69 1.82 -13.69 -6.05
CA CYS A 69 2.89 -13.65 -5.06
C CYS A 69 3.30 -15.07 -4.71
N ASN A 70 4.38 -15.54 -5.32
CA ASN A 70 4.77 -16.94 -5.31
C ASN A 70 5.71 -17.28 -4.14
N ALA A 71 5.96 -18.56 -3.90
CA ALA A 71 6.90 -19.03 -2.88
C ALA A 71 8.34 -19.26 -3.39
N ASP A 72 8.64 -18.95 -4.65
CA ASP A 72 9.96 -19.15 -5.24
C ASP A 72 10.90 -18.00 -4.81
N PRO A 73 12.03 -18.30 -4.13
CA PRO A 73 12.97 -17.28 -3.65
C PRO A 73 13.65 -16.49 -4.77
N ASP A 74 13.66 -17.01 -6.01
CA ASP A 74 14.32 -16.44 -7.18
C ASP A 74 13.34 -15.67 -8.08
N MET A 75 12.03 -15.64 -7.75
CA MET A 75 11.01 -14.91 -8.50
C MET A 75 10.41 -13.76 -7.68
N PHE A 76 10.12 -12.65 -8.35
CA PHE A 76 9.43 -11.50 -7.76
C PHE A 76 7.93 -11.50 -8.12
N PRO A 77 7.03 -11.12 -7.19
CA PRO A 77 7.26 -10.97 -5.75
C PRO A 77 7.27 -12.32 -5.03
N CYS A 78 8.17 -12.48 -4.06
CA CYS A 78 8.36 -13.69 -3.27
C CYS A 78 7.71 -13.56 -1.89
N ARG A 79 6.69 -14.38 -1.64
CA ARG A 79 5.88 -14.37 -0.42
C ARG A 79 6.66 -14.68 0.84
N SER A 80 7.72 -15.49 0.76
CA SER A 80 8.53 -15.84 1.94
C SER A 80 9.47 -14.73 2.40
N ARG A 81 9.63 -13.65 1.61
CA ARG A 81 10.44 -12.48 1.99
C ARG A 81 9.66 -11.45 2.80
N LEU A 82 8.34 -11.39 2.59
CA LEU A 82 7.44 -10.44 3.23
C LEU A 82 7.34 -10.67 4.74
N THR A 83 7.38 -9.58 5.52
CA THR A 83 7.25 -9.64 7.00
C THR A 83 5.78 -9.70 7.46
N GLY A 84 4.84 -9.38 6.57
CA GLY A 84 3.43 -9.17 6.89
C GLY A 84 3.09 -7.76 7.39
N ASN A 85 4.08 -6.87 7.44
CA ASN A 85 3.86 -5.44 7.65
C ASN A 85 3.60 -4.76 6.31
N TYR A 86 2.75 -3.74 6.34
CA TYR A 86 2.49 -2.87 5.20
C TYR A 86 2.06 -1.48 5.64
N TYR A 87 2.13 -0.52 4.74
CA TYR A 87 1.61 0.82 4.96
C TYR A 87 1.10 1.44 3.66
N ILE A 88 0.34 2.53 3.79
CA ILE A 88 -0.12 3.32 2.65
C ILE A 88 0.91 4.42 2.42
N ALA A 89 1.59 4.41 1.27
CA ALA A 89 2.55 5.44 0.89
C ALA A 89 1.84 6.65 0.27
N GLU A 90 0.78 6.42 -0.50
CA GLU A 90 0.01 7.46 -1.17
C GLU A 90 -1.48 7.10 -1.31
N LYS A 91 -2.35 8.11 -1.21
CA LYS A 91 -3.74 8.06 -1.66
C LYS A 91 -4.00 9.21 -2.64
N CYS A 92 -4.34 8.87 -3.86
CA CYS A 92 -4.73 9.81 -4.91
C CYS A 92 -6.20 9.61 -5.24
N CYS A 93 -7.00 10.67 -5.25
CA CYS A 93 -8.39 10.58 -5.69
C CYS A 93 -8.86 11.87 -6.36
N VAL A 94 -9.58 11.72 -7.46
CA VAL A 94 -10.23 12.80 -8.21
C VAL A 94 -11.72 12.53 -8.31
N LYS A 95 -12.52 13.56 -8.09
CA LYS A 95 -13.95 13.54 -8.41
C LYS A 95 -14.18 14.11 -9.80
N GLN A 96 -14.88 13.34 -10.63
CA GLN A 96 -15.39 13.78 -11.92
C GLN A 96 -16.91 13.53 -11.94
N GLU A 97 -17.69 14.59 -12.11
CA GLU A 97 -19.15 14.55 -11.99
C GLU A 97 -19.61 13.93 -10.65
N ASN A 98 -20.24 12.75 -10.69
CA ASN A 98 -20.71 12.01 -9.52
C ASN A 98 -19.93 10.71 -9.27
N ARG A 99 -18.72 10.57 -9.84
CA ARG A 99 -17.85 9.42 -9.66
C ARG A 99 -16.49 9.83 -9.13
N PHE A 100 -15.93 8.98 -8.29
CA PHE A 100 -14.58 9.13 -7.75
C PHE A 100 -13.69 8.10 -8.42
N HIS A 101 -12.47 8.50 -8.75
CA HIS A 101 -11.45 7.64 -9.34
C HIS A 101 -10.12 7.92 -8.68
N GLY A 102 -9.29 6.91 -8.53
CA GLY A 102 -8.01 7.11 -7.88
C GLY A 102 -7.17 5.87 -7.78
N SER A 103 -6.08 6.02 -7.05
CA SER A 103 -5.20 4.92 -6.67
C SER A 103 -4.79 5.03 -5.21
N VAL A 104 -4.49 3.87 -4.62
CA VAL A 104 -3.84 3.75 -3.31
C VAL A 104 -2.56 2.97 -3.50
N LEU A 105 -1.43 3.61 -3.22
CA LEU A 105 -0.12 2.98 -3.23
C LEU A 105 0.18 2.41 -1.84
N THR A 106 0.40 1.10 -1.79
CA THR A 106 0.78 0.38 -0.58
C THR A 106 2.18 -0.18 -0.71
N HIS A 107 2.97 -0.09 0.35
CA HIS A 107 4.30 -0.70 0.42
C HIS A 107 4.28 -1.82 1.45
N PHE A 108 4.98 -2.90 1.14
CA PHE A 108 5.23 -4.06 1.99
C PHE A 108 6.71 -4.21 2.19
N THR A 109 7.06 -4.67 3.38
CA THR A 109 8.44 -4.76 3.80
C THR A 109 8.95 -6.20 3.82
N GLU A 110 10.26 -6.36 3.70
CA GLU A 110 10.99 -7.60 3.92
C GLU A 110 12.00 -7.46 5.06
N LEU A 111 12.41 -8.58 5.65
CA LEU A 111 13.58 -8.61 6.52
C LEU A 111 14.84 -8.74 5.65
N PHE A 112 15.53 -7.63 5.45
CA PHE A 112 16.81 -7.64 4.77
C PHE A 112 17.92 -8.11 5.70
N THR A 113 18.62 -9.16 5.26
CA THR A 113 19.77 -9.74 5.95
C THR A 113 21.02 -9.53 5.09
N GLY A 114 21.32 -8.25 4.80
CA GLY A 114 22.45 -7.83 3.99
C GLY A 114 23.80 -8.05 4.67
N GLY A 115 24.24 -9.31 4.79
CA GLY A 115 25.58 -9.68 5.20
C GLY A 115 25.79 -9.85 6.71
N VAL A 116 26.83 -10.62 7.05
CA VAL A 116 27.13 -11.24 8.36
C VAL A 116 27.34 -10.23 9.52
N ILE A 117 27.37 -8.93 9.25
CA ILE A 117 27.84 -7.90 10.21
C ILE A 117 26.74 -6.90 10.62
N VAL A 118 25.57 -6.91 9.98
CA VAL A 118 24.48 -5.98 10.31
C VAL A 118 23.29 -6.76 10.87
N ALA A 119 22.67 -6.26 11.94
CA ALA A 119 21.41 -6.82 12.42
C ALA A 119 20.35 -6.77 11.29
N PRO A 120 19.38 -7.69 11.26
CA PRO A 120 18.30 -7.66 10.28
C PRO A 120 17.61 -6.29 10.32
N ILE A 121 17.45 -5.68 9.15
CA ILE A 121 16.76 -4.40 8.99
C ILE A 121 15.53 -4.66 8.13
N GLU A 122 14.40 -4.11 8.54
CA GLU A 122 13.20 -4.12 7.73
C GLU A 122 13.31 -3.02 6.67
N GLN A 123 13.02 -3.36 5.41
CA GLN A 123 13.06 -2.42 4.28
C GLN A 123 11.87 -2.65 3.35
N ASP A 124 11.55 -1.64 2.55
CA ASP A 124 10.58 -1.74 1.46
C ASP A 124 10.98 -2.82 0.44
N TYR A 125 10.00 -3.59 -0.04
CA TYR A 125 10.23 -4.72 -0.96
C TYR A 125 9.24 -4.75 -2.12
N LEU A 126 7.95 -4.63 -1.82
CA LEU A 126 6.87 -4.71 -2.80
C LEU A 126 6.00 -3.48 -2.68
N ALA A 127 5.76 -2.80 -3.79
CA ALA A 127 4.70 -1.81 -3.92
C ALA A 127 3.51 -2.43 -4.66
N LEU A 128 2.30 -2.22 -4.15
CA LEU A 128 1.04 -2.46 -4.87
C LEU A 128 0.28 -1.15 -5.03
N GLU A 129 0.08 -0.72 -6.27
CA GLU A 129 -0.80 0.39 -6.63
C GLU A 129 -2.17 -0.15 -7.02
N ILE A 130 -3.17 0.20 -6.22
CA ILE A 130 -4.54 -0.32 -6.36
C ILE A 130 -5.42 0.78 -6.92
N TYR A 131 -5.93 0.56 -8.11
CA TYR A 131 -6.82 1.49 -8.80
C TYR A 131 -8.26 1.20 -8.43
N PHE A 132 -9.02 2.26 -8.18
CA PHE A 132 -10.41 2.13 -7.80
C PHE A 132 -11.30 3.15 -8.49
N SER A 133 -12.58 2.81 -8.54
CA SER A 133 -13.65 3.76 -8.74
C SER A 133 -14.65 3.66 -7.60
N PHE A 134 -15.31 4.78 -7.28
CA PHE A 134 -16.37 4.78 -6.28
C PHE A 134 -17.59 5.54 -6.79
N GLN A 135 -18.75 4.88 -6.70
CA GLN A 135 -20.03 5.40 -7.12
C GLN A 135 -21.13 4.78 -6.24
N ASN A 136 -22.15 5.57 -5.89
CA ASN A 136 -23.33 5.10 -5.14
C ASN A 136 -23.03 4.38 -3.81
N GLY A 137 -21.91 4.68 -3.15
CA GLY A 137 -21.55 4.04 -1.88
C GLY A 137 -20.74 2.76 -2.02
N GLU A 138 -20.38 2.35 -3.24
CA GLU A 138 -19.62 1.13 -3.51
C GLU A 138 -18.25 1.47 -4.10
N VAL A 139 -17.22 0.77 -3.60
CA VAL A 139 -15.85 0.81 -4.14
C VAL A 139 -15.68 -0.37 -5.08
N GLU A 140 -15.31 -0.08 -6.31
CA GLU A 140 -14.94 -1.05 -7.33
C GLU A 140 -13.42 -0.99 -7.54
N ILE A 141 -12.73 -2.11 -7.40
CA ILE A 141 -11.31 -2.22 -7.74
C ILE A 141 -11.20 -2.47 -9.24
N THR A 142 -10.51 -1.57 -9.94
CA THR A 142 -10.42 -1.59 -11.40
C THR A 142 -9.08 -2.13 -11.92
N GLY A 143 -8.08 -2.25 -11.06
CA GLY A 143 -6.77 -2.76 -11.43
C GLY A 143 -5.79 -2.77 -10.26
N ILE A 144 -4.71 -3.52 -10.41
CA ILE A 144 -3.60 -3.59 -9.45
C ILE A 144 -2.32 -3.67 -10.26
N ASP A 145 -1.38 -2.77 -9.98
CA ASP A 145 -0.01 -2.85 -10.48
C ASP A 145 0.93 -3.23 -9.31
N SER A 146 1.95 -4.03 -9.60
CA SER A 146 2.96 -4.42 -8.63
C SER A 146 4.36 -4.04 -9.10
N ALA A 147 5.17 -3.49 -8.20
CA ALA A 147 6.55 -3.10 -8.49
C ALA A 147 7.49 -3.51 -7.36
N SER A 148 8.74 -3.84 -7.74
CA SER A 148 9.85 -3.87 -6.80
C SER A 148 10.25 -2.42 -6.52
N ILE A 149 10.59 -2.14 -5.26
CA ILE A 149 11.00 -0.81 -4.79
C ILE A 149 12.37 -0.87 -4.12
#